data_AF-W7YUI9-F1
#
_entry.id   AF-W7YUI9-F1
#
_cell.length_a   1.000
_cell.length_b   1.000
_cell.length_c   1.000
_cell.angle_alpha   90.00
_cell.angle_beta   90.00
_cell.angle_gamma   90.00
#
_symmetry.space_group_name_H-M   'P 1'
#
loop_
_entity.id
_entity.type
_entity.pdbx_description
1 polymer ?
#
loop_
_entity_poly.entity_id
_entity_poly.type
_entity_poly.pdbx_seq_one_letter_code
_entity_poly.pdbx_strand_id
1 'polypeptide(L)' 'MQEVTQEFIDESIEKGKSIYDDVAKKAKLNGSISLSWVSHHFPVNWYGACYIINRMEEEGLCEQWQHNRLRRVF' A
#
# COMPACT_ATOMS: atom_id res chain seq x y z
N MET A 1 3.36 -12.59 20.69
CA MET A 1 2.55 -11.59 19.97
C MET A 1 3.35 -10.31 20.06
N GLN A 2 3.85 -9.75 18.95
CA GLN A 2 4.53 -8.45 18.99
C GLN A 2 3.52 -7.42 19.47
N GLU A 3 3.90 -6.60 20.46
CA GLU A 3 3.10 -5.47 20.88
C GLU A 3 3.13 -4.43 19.76
N VAL A 4 1.95 -4.02 19.29
CA VAL A 4 1.83 -2.99 18.26
C VAL A 4 2.05 -1.64 18.94
N THR A 5 3.25 -1.10 18.82
CA THR A 5 3.61 0.24 19.31
C THR A 5 3.46 1.29 18.21
N GLN A 6 3.40 2.57 18.59
CA GLN A 6 3.42 3.66 17.61
C GLN A 6 4.72 3.65 16.79
N GLU A 7 5.86 3.39 17.44
CA GLU A 7 7.16 3.25 16.75
C GLU A 7 7.13 2.18 15.67
N PHE A 8 6.53 1.01 15.95
CA PHE A 8 6.36 -0.05 14.96
C PHE A 8 5.51 0.40 13.76
N ILE A 9 4.43 1.16 14.00
CA ILE A 9 3.59 1.71 12.94
C ILE A 9 4.39 2.73 12.11
N ASP A 10 5.15 3.60 12.74
CA ASP A 10 5.95 4.63 12.07
C ASP A 10 7.05 4.01 11.20
N GLU A 11 7.79 3.02 11.71
CA GLU A 11 8.78 2.25 10.93
C GLU A 11 8.14 1.59 9.70
N SER A 12 6.91 1.09 9.86
CA SER A 12 6.16 0.45 8.78
C SER A 12 5.77 1.44 7.68
N ILE A 13 5.39 2.66 8.08
CA ILE A 13 5.07 3.76 7.17
C ILE A 13 6.35 4.23 6.45
N GLU A 14 7.47 4.40 7.15
CA GLU A 14 8.75 4.77 6.54
C GLU A 14 9.20 3.73 5.52
N LYS A 15 9.03 2.44 5.83
CA LYS A 15 9.27 1.38 4.85
C LYS A 15 8.36 1.52 3.64
N GLY A 16 7.07 1.79 3.85
CA GLY A 16 6.10 2.04 2.79
C GLY A 16 6.49 3.21 1.88
N LYS A 17 6.98 4.31 2.45
CA LYS A 17 7.53 5.46 1.71
C LYS A 17 8.71 5.06 0.84
N SER A 18 9.64 4.29 1.39
CA SER A 18 10.88 3.90 0.69
C SER A 18 10.66 3.07 -0.57
N ILE A 19 9.55 2.32 -0.63
CA ILE A 19 9.20 1.43 -1.76
C ILE A 19 8.03 1.95 -2.60
N TYR A 20 7.51 3.15 -2.31
CA TYR A 20 6.28 3.67 -2.90
C TYR A 20 6.32 3.69 -4.43
N ASP A 21 7.39 4.25 -5.00
CA ASP A 21 7.51 4.42 -6.46
C ASP A 21 7.56 3.07 -7.19
N ASP A 22 8.23 2.07 -6.62
CA ASP A 22 8.30 0.72 -7.16
C ASP A 22 6.93 0.03 -7.12
N VAL A 23 6.19 0.21 -6.02
CA VAL A 23 4.83 -0.33 -5.88
C VAL A 23 3.89 0.32 -6.88
N ALA A 24 3.89 1.65 -6.97
CA ALA A 24 3.04 2.40 -7.89
C ALA A 24 3.33 2.03 -9.35
N LYS A 25 4.60 1.92 -9.74
CA LYS A 25 5.01 1.48 -11.08
C LYS A 25 4.50 0.08 -11.40
N LYS A 26 4.65 -0.87 -10.49
CA LYS A 26 4.19 -2.25 -10.70
C LYS A 26 2.66 -2.36 -10.68
N ALA A 27 1.99 -1.59 -9.85
CA ALA A 27 0.55 -1.53 -9.76
C ALA A 27 -0.07 -1.00 -11.07
N LYS A 28 0.54 -0.01 -11.71
CA LYS A 28 0.14 0.47 -13.05
C LYS A 28 0.20 -0.62 -14.11
N LEU A 29 1.25 -1.44 -14.09
CA LEU A 29 1.36 -2.59 -14.99
C LEU A 29 0.33 -3.70 -14.69
N ASN A 30 -0.02 -3.87 -13.41
CA ASN A 30 -1.02 -4.84 -12.97
C ASN A 30 -2.48 -4.38 -13.23
N GLY A 31 -2.70 -3.07 -13.39
CA GLY A 31 -4.03 -2.46 -13.58
C GLY A 31 -4.92 -2.45 -12.35
N SER A 32 -4.46 -3.02 -11.23
CA SER A 32 -5.20 -3.06 -9.97
C SER A 32 -4.26 -3.19 -8.77
N ILE A 33 -4.74 -2.79 -7.60
CA ILE A 33 -3.99 -2.88 -6.33
C ILE A 33 -4.91 -3.29 -5.17
N SER A 34 -4.37 -4.09 -4.25
CA SER A 34 -5.04 -4.47 -2.99
C SER A 34 -4.01 -4.68 -1.88
N LEU A 35 -4.45 -4.64 -0.62
CA LEU A 35 -3.57 -4.91 0.53
C LEU A 35 -2.88 -6.27 0.44
N SER A 36 -3.64 -7.29 0.05
CA SER A 36 -3.11 -8.63 -0.20
C SER A 36 -2.07 -8.59 -1.31
N TRP A 37 -2.35 -7.97 -2.45
CA TRP A 37 -1.41 -7.91 -3.56
C TRP A 37 -0.10 -7.23 -3.17
N VAL A 38 -0.16 -6.10 -2.45
CA VAL A 38 1.03 -5.38 -1.96
C VAL A 38 1.84 -6.28 -1.02
N SER A 39 1.19 -6.88 -0.02
CA SER A 39 1.88 -7.71 0.98
C SER A 39 2.51 -8.99 0.39
N HIS A 40 1.97 -9.51 -0.72
CA HIS A 40 2.55 -10.68 -1.40
C HIS A 40 3.74 -10.34 -2.30
N HIS A 41 3.78 -9.13 -2.86
CA HIS A 41 4.80 -8.73 -3.84
C HIS A 41 5.91 -7.88 -3.26
N PHE A 42 5.68 -7.27 -2.11
CA PHE A 42 6.58 -6.31 -1.50
C PHE A 42 6.79 -6.63 -0.02
N PRO A 43 8.00 -6.40 0.52
CA PRO A 43 8.33 -6.75 1.89
C PRO A 43 7.77 -5.71 2.87
N VAL A 44 6.46 -5.47 2.89
CA VAL A 44 5.80 -4.51 3.77
C VAL A 44 4.68 -5.17 4.54
N ASN A 45 4.45 -4.72 5.77
CA ASN A 45 3.35 -5.20 6.58
C ASN A 45 2.06 -4.41 6.25
N TRP A 46 0.99 -4.73 7.00
CA TRP A 46 -0.32 -4.13 6.79
C TRP A 46 -0.31 -2.59 6.86
N TYR A 47 0.38 -1.98 7.82
CA TYR A 47 0.41 -0.53 8.00
C TYR A 47 1.08 0.18 6.83
N GLY A 48 2.24 -0.31 6.39
CA GLY A 48 2.92 0.26 5.23
C GLY A 48 2.15 0.02 3.93
N ALA A 49 1.49 -1.13 3.77
CA ALA A 49 0.62 -1.40 2.62
C ALA A 49 -0.59 -0.45 2.59
N CYS A 50 -1.24 -0.20 3.74
CA CYS A 50 -2.31 0.79 3.87
C CYS A 50 -1.83 2.19 3.48
N TYR A 51 -0.67 2.60 4.01
CA TYR A 51 -0.09 3.90 3.66
C TYR A 51 0.11 4.06 2.15
N ILE A 52 0.72 3.07 1.50
CA ILE A 52 0.99 3.12 0.05
C ILE A 52 -0.31 3.28 -0.74
N ILE A 53 -1.32 2.45 -0.44
CA ILE A 53 -2.56 2.47 -1.20
C ILE A 53 -3.33 3.78 -0.96
N ASN A 54 -3.41 4.24 0.29
CA ASN A 54 -4.06 5.51 0.61
C ASN A 54 -3.38 6.67 -0.13
N ARG A 55 -2.04 6.69 -0.16
CA ARG A 55 -1.30 7.69 -0.93
C ARG A 55 -1.58 7.62 -2.43
N MET A 56 -1.69 6.41 -2.99
CA MET A 56 -2.08 6.25 -4.41
C MET A 56 -3.51 6.75 -4.68
N GLU A 57 -4.44 6.65 -3.72
CA GLU A 57 -5.77 7.25 -3.82
C GLU A 57 -5.70 8.78 -3.77
N GLU A 58 -4.94 9.33 -2.83
CA GLU A 58 -4.75 10.78 -2.66
C GLU A 58 -4.10 11.42 -3.89
N GLU A 59 -3.15 10.74 -4.52
CA GLU A 59 -2.50 11.17 -5.76
C GLU A 59 -3.36 10.89 -7.02
N GLY A 60 -4.54 10.28 -6.87
CA GLY A 60 -5.44 9.97 -7.98
C GLY A 60 -4.91 8.90 -8.94
N LEU A 61 -4.02 8.01 -8.47
CA LEU A 61 -3.44 6.91 -9.24
C LEU A 61 -4.31 5.65 -9.24
N CYS A 62 -5.26 5.54 -8.31
CA CYS A 62 -6.21 4.43 -8.26
C CYS A 62 -7.57 4.87 -7.72
N GLU A 63 -8.58 4.03 -7.92
CA GLU A 63 -9.92 4.24 -7.37
C GLU A 63 -9.90 4.33 -5.84
N GLN A 64 -10.74 5.20 -5.29
CA GLN A 64 -10.98 5.25 -3.85
C GLN A 64 -11.52 3.92 -3.33
N TRP A 65 -11.33 3.65 -2.03
CA TRP A 65 -11.90 2.46 -1.42
C TRP A 65 -13.44 2.44 -1.46
N GLN A 66 -14.02 1.53 -2.24
CA GLN A 66 -15.47 1.35 -2.37
C GLN A 66 -16.00 0.09 -1.65
N HIS A 67 -15.46 -0.25 -0.46
CA HIS A 67 -15.70 -1.53 0.24
C HIS A 67 -15.29 -2.80 -0.53
N ASN A 68 -14.84 -2.68 -1.77
CA ASN A 68 -14.24 -3.76 -2.54
C ASN A 68 -12.79 -3.99 -2.10
N ARG A 69 -12.30 -5.23 -2.15
CA ARG A 69 -10.93 -5.56 -1.68
C ARG A 69 -9.83 -5.10 -2.65
N LEU A 70 -10.22 -4.70 -3.86
CA LEU A 70 -9.35 -4.35 -4.97
C LEU A 70 -9.73 -2.94 -5.48
N ARG A 71 -8.72 -2.15 -5.84
CA ARG A 71 -8.86 -0.84 -6.48
C ARG A 71 -8.30 -0.91 -7.89
N ARG A 72 -9.00 -0.37 -8.87
CA ARG A 72 -8.45 -0.22 -10.22
C ARG A 72 -7.38 0.88 -10.22
N VAL A 73 -6.30 0.66 -10.96
CA VAL A 73 -5.21 1.63 -11.14
C VAL A 73 -5.35 2.32 -12.50
N PHE A 74 -5.03 3.62 -12.57
CA PHE A 74 -5.11 4.46 -13.76
C PHE A 74 -3.76 4.65 -14.44
#